data_AF-A0A9P6QYQ7-F1
#
_entry.id   AF-A0A9P6QYQ7-F1
#
_cell.length_a   1.000
_cell.length_b   1.000
_cell.length_c   1.000
_cell.angle_alpha   90.00
_cell.angle_beta   90.00
_cell.angle_gamma   90.00
#
_symmetry.space_group_name_H-M   'P 1'
#
loop_
_entity.id
_entity.type
_entity.pdbx_description
1 polymer ?
#
loop_
_entity_poly.entity_id
_entity_poly.type
_entity_poly.pdbx_seq_one_letter_code
_entity_poly.pdbx_strand_id
1 'polypeptide(L)'
;LTDLNEVIAESDVVYVTRVQKERFENLEEYERVKSAYIINNKMMSKAKTQMIVMHPLPRVSEIEPEVDFDQRAAYFRQMRYGLYVRMALLALVLGKSI
;
A
#
# COMPACT_ATOMS: atom_id res chain seq x y z
N LEU A 1 -18.16 -4.52 -11.75
CA LEU A 1 -16.83 -4.17 -11.18
C LEU A 1 -16.99 -2.80 -10.58
N THR A 2 -16.74 -2.65 -9.29
CA THR A 2 -16.83 -1.37 -8.57
C THR A 2 -15.79 -0.40 -9.12
N ASP A 3 -16.15 0.86 -9.37
CA ASP A 3 -15.18 1.86 -9.84
C ASP A 3 -14.22 2.23 -8.70
N LEU A 4 -12.93 2.00 -8.93
CA LEU A 4 -11.87 2.33 -7.98
C LEU A 4 -11.88 3.81 -7.58
N ASN A 5 -12.37 4.69 -8.46
CA ASN A 5 -12.49 6.13 -8.18
C ASN A 5 -13.53 6.43 -7.10
N GLU A 6 -14.66 5.72 -7.08
CA GLU A 6 -15.72 5.92 -6.07
C GLU A 6 -15.22 5.45 -4.71
N VAL A 7 -14.59 4.27 -4.67
CA VAL A 7 -14.06 3.69 -3.43
C VAL A 7 -12.97 4.56 -2.81
N ILE A 8 -12.08 5.16 -3.63
CA ILE A 8 -11.02 6.04 -3.13
C ILE A 8 -11.57 7.30 -2.46
N ALA A 9 -12.67 7.86 -2.98
CA ALA A 9 -13.27 9.08 -2.41
C ALA A 9 -13.88 8.82 -1.03
N GLU A 10 -14.34 7.60 -0.76
CA GLU A 10 -14.98 7.20 0.50
C GLU A 10 -13.98 6.62 1.52
N SER A 11 -12.82 6.15 1.07
CA SER A 11 -11.85 5.46 1.93
C SER A 11 -11.03 6.42 2.79
N ASP A 12 -10.83 6.07 4.06
CA ASP A 12 -9.87 6.76 4.95
C ASP A 12 -8.47 6.10 4.92
N VAL A 13 -8.42 4.79 4.62
CA VAL A 13 -7.18 4.03 4.47
C VAL A 13 -7.28 3.19 3.22
N VAL A 14 -6.29 3.30 2.33
CA VAL A 14 -6.14 2.43 1.17
C VAL A 14 -4.88 1.60 1.34
N TYR A 15 -5.06 0.28 1.45
CA TYR A 15 -3.97 -0.67 1.57
C TYR A 15 -3.75 -1.35 0.23
N VAL A 16 -2.64 -1.02 -0.42
CA VAL A 16 -2.29 -1.50 -1.77
C VAL A 16 -1.36 -2.70 -1.64
N THR A 17 -1.51 -3.68 -2.52
CA THR A 17 -0.64 -4.86 -2.59
C THR A 17 -0.14 -5.07 -4.00
N ARG A 18 1.10 -5.55 -4.13
CA ARG A 18 1.66 -6.05 -5.38
C ARG A 18 0.85 -7.22 -5.94
N VAL A 19 0.58 -7.21 -7.24
CA VAL A 19 0.18 -8.42 -7.96
C VAL A 19 1.38 -9.37 -8.03
N GLN A 20 1.28 -10.51 -7.37
CA GLN A 20 2.40 -11.46 -7.24
C GLN A 20 2.48 -12.35 -8.48
N LYS A 21 3.40 -12.03 -9.40
CA LYS A 21 3.68 -12.80 -10.62
C LYS A 21 3.86 -14.30 -10.36
N GLU A 22 4.52 -14.64 -9.26
CA GLU A 22 4.81 -16.00 -8.81
C GLU A 22 3.57 -16.85 -8.47
N ARG A 23 2.37 -16.23 -8.37
CA ARG A 23 1.11 -16.94 -8.10
C ARG A 23 0.30 -17.28 -9.34
N PHE A 24 0.74 -16.87 -10.53
CA PHE A 24 0.02 -17.12 -11.78
C PHE A 24 0.62 -18.33 -12.51
N GLU A 25 -0.24 -19.24 -12.97
CA GLU A 25 0.15 -20.38 -13.81
C GLU A 25 0.42 -19.92 -15.26
N ASN A 26 -0.29 -18.89 -15.73
CA ASN A 26 -0.15 -18.31 -17.06
C ASN A 26 0.35 -16.86 -16.97
N LEU A 27 1.44 -16.57 -17.68
CA LEU A 27 2.02 -15.24 -17.76
C LEU A 27 1.08 -14.20 -18.41
N GLU A 28 0.27 -14.61 -19.39
CA GLU A 28 -0.69 -13.71 -20.04
C GLU A 28 -1.76 -13.22 -19.05
N GLU A 29 -2.17 -14.07 -18.11
CA GLU A 29 -3.15 -13.68 -17.10
C GLU A 29 -2.56 -12.65 -16.13
N TYR A 30 -1.32 -12.85 -15.70
CA TYR A 30 -0.57 -11.87 -14.93
C TYR A 30 -0.48 -10.53 -15.66
N GLU A 31 -0.10 -10.55 -16.94
CA GLU A 31 0.05 -9.33 -17.76
C GLU A 31 -1.26 -8.56 -17.91
N ARG A 32 -2.41 -9.24 -17.97
CA ARG A 32 -3.73 -8.60 -18.00
C ARG A 32 -4.09 -7.86 -16.71
N VAL A 33 -3.64 -8.35 -15.55
CA VAL A 33 -4.11 -7.84 -14.25
C VAL A 33 -3.08 -7.02 -13.47
N LYS A 34 -1.78 -7.12 -13.80
CA LYS A 34 -0.71 -6.43 -13.07
C LYS A 34 -0.85 -4.90 -13.01
N SER A 35 -1.58 -4.33 -13.97
CA SER A 35 -1.81 -2.89 -14.13
C SER A 35 -3.28 -2.50 -13.93
N ALA A 36 -4.12 -3.41 -13.41
CA ALA A 36 -5.55 -3.15 -13.26
C ALA A 36 -5.84 -2.10 -12.17
N TYR A 37 -4.97 -1.96 -11.17
CA TYR A 37 -5.15 -1.07 -10.03
C TYR A 37 -3.85 -0.32 -9.74
N ILE A 38 -3.66 0.85 -10.36
CA ILE A 38 -2.47 1.69 -10.21
C ILE A 38 -2.85 2.96 -9.45
N ILE A 39 -2.21 3.22 -8.31
CA ILE A 39 -2.37 4.47 -7.58
C ILE A 39 -1.43 5.54 -8.18
N ASN A 40 -2.01 6.66 -8.62
CA ASN A 40 -1.32 7.80 -9.19
C ASN A 40 -1.97 9.13 -8.72
N ASN A 41 -1.38 10.27 -9.07
CA ASN A 41 -1.86 11.59 -8.65
C ASN A 41 -3.28 11.89 -9.15
N LYS A 42 -3.65 11.39 -10.34
CA LYS A 42 -5.01 11.54 -10.86
C LYS A 42 -6.04 10.87 -9.94
N MET A 43 -5.72 9.69 -9.41
CA MET A 43 -6.57 8.99 -8.45
C MET A 43 -6.56 9.68 -7.09
N MET A 44 -5.38 10.06 -6.61
CA MET A 44 -5.20 10.74 -5.34
C MET A 44 -5.88 12.13 -5.30
N SER A 45 -6.14 12.76 -6.46
CA SER A 45 -6.90 14.01 -6.52
C SER A 45 -8.37 13.86 -6.08
N LYS A 46 -8.92 12.64 -6.13
CA LYS A 46 -10.29 12.31 -5.68
C LYS A 46 -10.34 11.82 -4.23
N ALA A 47 -9.19 11.45 -3.66
CA ALA A 47 -9.10 10.95 -2.30
C ALA A 47 -9.33 12.08 -1.28
N LYS A 48 -9.86 11.71 -0.10
CA LYS A 48 -9.96 12.65 1.03
C LYS A 48 -8.58 13.24 1.36
N THR A 49 -8.55 14.47 1.85
CA THR A 49 -7.32 15.16 2.25
C THR A 49 -6.58 14.44 3.38
N GLN A 50 -7.32 13.77 4.28
CA GLN A 50 -6.78 13.04 5.44
C GLN A 50 -6.66 11.52 5.22
N MET A 51 -6.98 11.03 4.02
CA MET A 51 -6.82 9.61 3.69
C MET A 51 -5.33 9.23 3.70
N ILE A 52 -5.01 7.98 4.03
CA ILE A 52 -3.64 7.46 3.95
C ILE A 52 -3.52 6.28 2.99
N VAL A 53 -2.39 6.21 2.29
CA VAL A 53 -2.02 5.10 1.41
C VAL A 53 -0.95 4.25 2.09
N MET A 54 -1.22 2.96 2.27
CA MET A 54 -0.34 1.98 2.88
C MET A 54 0.08 0.92 1.84
N HIS A 55 1.26 0.35 2.02
CA HIS A 55 1.80 -0.69 1.14
C HIS A 55 2.86 -1.51 1.91
N PRO A 56 2.84 -2.86 1.84
CA PRO A 56 3.77 -3.71 2.58
C PRO A 56 5.19 -3.72 2.01
N LEU A 57 5.37 -3.29 0.76
CA LEU A 57 6.62 -3.37 -0.03
C LEU A 57 7.12 -4.81 -0.23
N PRO A 58 8.03 -5.06 -1.20
CA PRO A 58 8.46 -4.15 -2.27
C PRO A 58 7.33 -3.85 -3.25
N ARG A 59 7.31 -2.63 -3.81
CA ARG A 59 6.39 -2.27 -4.88
C ARG A 59 7.02 -2.44 -6.26
N VAL A 60 6.20 -2.64 -7.30
CA VAL A 60 6.64 -2.77 -8.69
C VAL A 60 6.01 -1.69 -9.59
N SER A 61 4.69 -1.72 -9.74
CA SER A 61 3.95 -0.82 -10.65
C SER A 61 2.57 -0.41 -10.12
N GLU A 62 2.19 -0.90 -8.95
CA GLU A 62 0.90 -0.67 -8.30
C GLU A 62 0.77 0.74 -7.68
N ILE A 63 1.89 1.43 -7.48
CA ILE A 63 1.94 2.84 -7.01
C ILE A 63 3.00 3.57 -7.82
N GLU A 64 2.59 4.61 -8.53
CA GLU A 64 3.51 5.46 -9.31
C GLU A 64 4.47 6.24 -8.41
N PRO A 65 5.74 6.47 -8.82
CA PRO A 65 6.72 7.19 -8.00
C PRO A 65 6.30 8.60 -7.60
N GLU A 66 5.46 9.27 -8.40
CA GLU A 66 4.95 10.60 -8.10
C GLU A 66 4.15 10.68 -6.79
N VAL A 67 3.54 9.56 -6.37
CA VAL A 67 2.74 9.48 -5.13
C VAL A 67 3.63 9.56 -3.89
N ASP A 68 4.94 9.33 -4.01
CA ASP A 68 5.89 9.44 -2.89
C ASP A 68 5.96 10.84 -2.29
N PHE A 69 5.64 11.85 -3.10
CA PHE A 69 5.62 13.25 -2.69
C PHE A 69 4.27 13.68 -2.11
N ASP A 70 3.24 12.83 -2.19
CA ASP A 70 1.95 13.08 -1.54
C ASP A 70 2.08 12.84 -0.03
N GLN A 71 1.63 13.79 0.78
CA GLN A 71 1.71 13.69 2.26
C GLN A 71 0.95 12.47 2.80
N ARG A 72 -0.07 12.01 2.06
CA ARG A 72 -0.90 10.85 2.36
C ARG A 72 -0.19 9.52 2.16
N ALA A 73 0.94 9.49 1.44
CA ALA A 73 1.77 8.30 1.29
C ALA A 73 2.40 7.89 2.63
N ALA A 74 1.83 6.86 3.26
CA ALA A 74 2.25 6.39 4.59
C ALA A 74 3.20 5.20 4.55
N TYR A 75 3.38 4.53 3.41
CA TYR A 75 4.14 3.29 3.31
C TYR A 75 5.61 3.40 3.73
N PHE A 76 6.29 4.54 3.52
CA PHE A 76 7.65 4.74 4.07
C PHE A 76 7.65 4.89 5.59
N ARG A 77 6.68 5.63 6.15
CA ARG A 77 6.50 5.77 7.61
C ARG A 77 6.16 4.40 8.24
N GLN A 78 5.29 3.64 7.59
CA GLN A 78 4.90 2.28 7.95
C GLN A 78 6.13 1.36 8.07
N MET A 79 7.06 1.39 7.10
CA MET A 79 8.28 0.57 7.18
C MET A 79 9.14 0.90 8.40
N ARG A 80 9.29 2.19 8.70
CA ARG A 80 10.01 2.63 9.91
C ARG A 80 9.32 2.13 11.17
N TYR A 81 7.99 2.16 11.22
CA TYR A 81 7.23 1.63 12.35
C TYR A 81 7.37 0.12 12.51
N GLY A 82 7.65 -0.64 11.45
CA GLY A 82 7.97 -2.06 11.52
C GLY A 82 9.16 -2.38 12.46
N LEU A 83 10.16 -1.49 12.54
CA LEU A 83 11.25 -1.62 13.51
C LEU A 83 10.73 -1.52 14.95
N TYR A 84 9.98 -0.45 15.27
CA TYR A 84 9.49 -0.20 16.63
C TYR A 84 8.50 -1.26 17.09
N VAL A 85 7.60 -1.70 16.20
CA VAL A 85 6.64 -2.78 16.50
C VAL A 85 7.37 -4.08 16.83
N ARG A 86 8.42 -4.42 16.08
CA ARG A 86 9.23 -5.62 16.37
C ARG A 86 9.99 -5.48 17.68
N MET A 87 10.58 -4.32 17.97
CA MET A 87 11.25 -4.07 19.24
C MET A 87 10.29 -4.23 20.43
N ALA A 88 9.09 -3.63 20.33
CA ALA A 88 8.06 -3.75 21.36
C ALA A 88 7.59 -5.20 21.53
N LEU A 89 7.31 -5.90 20.43
CA LEU A 89 6.90 -7.30 20.45
C LEU A 89 7.95 -8.19 21.10
N LEU A 90 9.23 -8.01 20.75
CA LEU A 90 10.33 -8.76 21.36
C LEU A 90 10.49 -8.44 22.85
N ALA A 91 10.35 -7.18 23.26
CA ALA A 91 10.40 -6.80 24.67
C ALA A 91 9.29 -7.49 25.48
N LEU A 92 8.06 -7.50 24.95
CA LEU A 92 6.90 -8.18 25.56
C LEU A 92 7.11 -9.69 25.71
N VAL A 93 7.58 -10.36 24.64
CA VAL A 93 7.76 -11.82 24.64
C VAL A 93 8.94 -12.26 25.49
N LEU A 94 10.04 -11.49 25.50
CA LEU A 94 11.25 -11.81 26.26
C LEU A 94 11.21 -11.31 27.72
N GLY A 95 10.06 -10.81 28.18
CA GLY A 95 9.86 -10.43 29.58
C GLY A 95 10.64 -9.20 30.03
N LYS A 96 11.07 -8.33 29.12
CA LYS A 96 11.52 -6.99 29.52
C LYS A 96 10.27 -6.22 29.94
N SER A 97 10.08 -6.05 31.25
CA SER A 97 9.12 -5.09 31.78
C SER A 97 9.39 -3.72 31.12
N ILE A 98 8.40 -3.26 30.36
CA ILE A 98 8.36 -1.92 29.75
C ILE A 98 8.19 -0.89 30.87
#